data_AF-A0A531KWQ8-F1
#
_entry.id   AF-A0A531KWQ8-F1
#
_cell.length_a   1.000
_cell.length_b   1.000
_cell.length_c   1.000
_cell.angle_alpha   90.00
_cell.angle_beta   90.00
_cell.angle_gamma   90.00
#
_symmetry.space_group_name_H-M   'P 1'
#
loop_
_entity.id
_entity.type
_entity.pdbx_description
1 polymer ?
#
loop_
_entity_poly.entity_id
_entity_poly.type
_entity_poly.pdbx_seq_one_letter_code
_entity_poly.pdbx_strand_id
1 'polypeptide(L)'
;RKLVAGAGTIAMTSIIAGSATALFAIWHFQRVSPLSLFANLAVMPIVTIVMFLAVLSALAMPFGLDGPFLYMMGKGLTAMIAISGWISERSPIDAVGLISLQSVLLVTVALVIATMATTWLRLVALPFALAGLLTISETRTPDVLISEDAHLVALPIGGGELAVNRVRSNEFTTDNWKHALVSTTIVEPETFEKGDVRFDIADPADLPPGAPFTCTAGLCLARHPSGALIALADNRKTARPACAFADLIVIDDATAYYKPCRNPLVLVVTKRQLARMGSAAVFFDPLSATTRPEIRFAVRQPYRPW
;
A
#
# COMPACT_ATOMS: atom_id res chain seq x y z
N ARG A 1 12.14 -43.34 7.83
CA ARG A 1 13.29 -42.52 8.25
C ARG A 1 13.86 -41.65 7.11
N LYS A 2 14.21 -42.21 5.94
CA LYS A 2 14.70 -41.41 4.78
C LYS A 2 13.67 -40.44 4.18
N LEU A 3 12.41 -40.86 4.06
CA LEU A 3 11.31 -39.97 3.58
C LEU A 3 11.03 -38.80 4.53
N VAL A 4 11.08 -39.04 5.85
CA VAL A 4 10.90 -37.99 6.86
C VAL A 4 12.06 -36.99 6.85
N ALA A 5 13.29 -37.47 6.63
CA ALA A 5 14.46 -36.61 6.46
C ALA A 5 14.38 -35.75 5.18
N GLY A 6 13.95 -36.33 4.06
CA GLY A 6 13.76 -35.60 2.80
C GLY A 6 12.63 -34.57 2.86
N ALA A 7 11.51 -34.90 3.50
CA ALA A 7 10.43 -33.95 3.75
C ALA A 7 10.89 -32.79 4.64
N GLY A 8 11.69 -33.07 5.68
CA GLY A 8 12.26 -32.04 6.55
C GLY A 8 13.19 -31.08 5.83
N THR A 9 14.05 -31.58 4.92
CA THR A 9 14.93 -30.71 4.13
C THR A 9 14.17 -29.83 3.16
N ILE A 10 13.15 -30.37 2.48
CA ILE A 10 12.31 -29.61 1.53
C ILE A 10 11.55 -28.51 2.27
N ALA A 11 10.95 -28.85 3.43
CA ALA A 11 10.25 -27.87 4.26
C ALA A 11 11.20 -26.74 4.72
N MET A 12 12.40 -27.07 5.19
CA MET A 12 13.39 -26.09 5.62
C MET A 12 13.82 -25.15 4.48
N THR A 13 14.07 -25.69 3.28
CA THR A 13 14.41 -24.87 2.11
C THR A 13 13.25 -23.97 1.69
N SER A 14 12.01 -24.46 1.74
CA SER A 14 10.83 -23.66 1.43
C SER A 14 10.59 -22.56 2.47
N ILE A 15 10.86 -22.82 3.76
CA ILE A 15 10.81 -21.79 4.81
C ILE A 15 11.86 -20.71 4.52
N ILE A 16 13.11 -21.09 4.28
CA ILE A 16 14.19 -20.12 4.04
C ILE A 16 13.89 -19.28 2.79
N ALA A 17 13.52 -19.94 1.69
CA ALA A 17 13.18 -19.26 0.44
C ALA A 17 11.94 -18.37 0.60
N GLY A 18 10.91 -18.86 1.29
CA GLY A 18 9.68 -18.11 1.56
C GLY A 18 9.91 -16.92 2.48
N SER A 19 10.71 -17.05 3.54
CA SER A 19 11.07 -15.93 4.42
C SER A 19 11.89 -14.87 3.68
N ALA A 20 12.81 -15.30 2.81
CA ALA A 20 13.60 -14.39 1.99
C ALA A 20 12.70 -13.53 1.08
N THR A 21 11.79 -14.16 0.34
CA THR A 21 10.90 -13.45 -0.58
C THR A 21 9.81 -12.67 0.16
N ALA A 22 9.30 -13.18 1.28
CA ALA A 22 8.31 -12.50 2.10
C ALA A 22 8.84 -11.16 2.61
N LEU A 23 10.09 -11.07 3.07
CA LEU A 23 10.66 -9.81 3.54
C LEU A 23 10.57 -8.69 2.49
N PHE A 24 10.93 -9.00 1.24
CA PHE A 24 10.84 -8.04 0.15
C PHE A 24 9.41 -7.76 -0.29
N ALA A 25 8.55 -8.79 -0.26
CA ALA A 25 7.12 -8.62 -0.54
C ALA A 25 6.45 -7.68 0.46
N ILE A 26 6.80 -7.80 1.74
CA ILE A 26 6.33 -6.89 2.80
C ILE A 26 6.83 -5.48 2.53
N TRP A 27 8.13 -5.32 2.28
CA TRP A 27 8.69 -3.98 2.09
C TRP A 27 8.12 -3.25 0.87
N HIS A 28 7.86 -3.96 -0.23
CA HIS A 28 7.40 -3.33 -1.47
C HIS A 28 5.87 -3.24 -1.58
N PHE A 29 5.17 -4.30 -1.17
CA PHE A 29 3.72 -4.42 -1.35
C PHE A 29 2.92 -4.30 -0.05
N GLN A 30 3.60 -4.23 1.10
CA GLN A 30 2.98 -4.18 2.43
C GLN A 30 2.04 -5.37 2.69
N ARG A 31 2.32 -6.51 2.05
CA ARG A 31 1.55 -7.75 2.13
C ARG A 31 2.37 -8.93 2.65
N VAL A 32 1.75 -9.77 3.48
CA VAL A 32 2.27 -11.07 3.91
C VAL A 32 1.31 -12.16 3.52
N SER A 33 1.83 -13.31 3.11
CA SER A 33 1.07 -14.55 3.02
C SER A 33 1.61 -15.53 4.05
N PRO A 34 1.05 -15.57 5.28
CA PRO A 34 1.54 -16.43 6.36
C PRO A 34 1.43 -17.92 6.00
N LEU A 35 0.42 -18.26 5.19
CA LEU A 35 0.14 -19.62 4.75
C LEU A 35 0.88 -20.02 3.47
N SER A 36 1.77 -19.18 2.94
CA SER A 36 2.53 -19.46 1.70
C SER A 36 3.33 -20.75 1.75
N LEU A 37 3.90 -21.12 2.91
CA LEU A 37 4.59 -22.40 3.08
C LEU A 37 3.65 -23.58 2.86
N PHE A 38 2.48 -23.57 3.52
CA PHE A 38 1.50 -24.64 3.42
C PHE A 38 0.92 -24.72 2.00
N ALA A 39 0.65 -23.57 1.39
CA ALA A 39 0.22 -23.48 0.00
C ALA A 39 1.26 -24.12 -0.94
N ASN A 40 2.53 -23.74 -0.82
CA ASN A 40 3.61 -24.30 -1.64
C ASN A 40 3.74 -25.82 -1.45
N LEU A 41 3.70 -26.31 -0.20
CA LEU A 41 3.81 -27.73 0.09
C LEU A 41 2.62 -28.54 -0.45
N ALA A 42 1.41 -27.99 -0.38
CA ALA A 42 0.19 -28.63 -0.88
C ALA A 42 0.11 -28.64 -2.42
N VAL A 43 0.61 -27.58 -3.07
CA VAL A 43 0.54 -27.40 -4.52
C VAL A 43 1.67 -28.14 -5.26
N MET A 44 2.84 -28.28 -4.64
CA MET A 44 4.02 -28.92 -5.27
C MET A 44 3.77 -30.30 -5.90
N PRO A 45 3.05 -31.25 -5.26
CA PRO A 45 2.74 -32.54 -5.87
C PRO A 45 1.90 -32.41 -7.15
N ILE A 46 0.93 -31.49 -7.14
CA ILE A 46 0.04 -31.23 -8.29
C ILE A 46 0.85 -30.65 -9.45
N VAL A 47 1.71 -29.66 -9.17
CA VAL A 47 2.57 -29.02 -10.19
C VAL A 47 3.49 -30.05 -10.84
N THR A 48 4.03 -31.00 -10.08
CA THR A 48 4.92 -32.04 -10.62
C THR A 48 4.18 -32.92 -11.64
N ILE A 49 2.95 -33.33 -11.33
CA ILE A 49 2.10 -34.13 -12.23
C ILE A 49 1.70 -33.30 -13.46
N VAL A 50 1.30 -32.05 -13.24
CA VAL A 50 0.92 -31.11 -14.31
C VAL A 50 2.07 -30.87 -15.29
N MET A 51 3.29 -30.63 -14.79
CA MET A 51 4.47 -30.46 -15.65
C MET A 51 4.79 -31.72 -16.45
N PHE A 52 4.69 -32.90 -15.83
CA PHE A 52 4.91 -34.15 -16.53
C PHE A 52 3.89 -34.36 -17.67
N LEU A 53 2.61 -34.07 -17.40
CA LEU A 53 1.55 -34.10 -18.42
C LEU A 53 1.77 -33.06 -19.52
N ALA A 54 2.29 -31.88 -19.19
CA ALA A 54 2.62 -30.84 -20.18
C ALA A 54 3.71 -31.32 -21.15
N VAL A 55 4.74 -32.01 -20.65
CA VAL A 55 5.78 -32.61 -21.51
C VAL A 55 5.20 -33.72 -22.39
N LEU A 56 4.37 -34.61 -21.83
CA LEU A 56 3.70 -35.66 -22.62
C LEU A 56 2.77 -35.08 -23.70
N SER A 57 2.05 -34.00 -23.37
CA SER A 57 1.21 -33.28 -24.32
C SER A 57 2.03 -32.73 -25.49
N ALA A 58 3.17 -32.11 -25.21
CA ALA A 58 4.04 -31.57 -26.24
C ALA A 58 4.59 -32.67 -27.17
N LEU A 59 4.90 -33.85 -26.62
CA LEU A 59 5.34 -35.01 -27.41
C LEU A 59 4.21 -35.67 -28.21
N ALA A 60 2.97 -35.60 -27.73
CA ALA A 60 1.79 -36.16 -28.39
C ALA A 60 1.19 -35.25 -29.47
N MET A 61 1.54 -33.96 -29.45
CA MET A 61 1.10 -32.93 -30.40
C MET A 61 1.33 -33.28 -31.89
N PRO A 62 2.50 -33.80 -32.33
CA PRO A 62 2.70 -34.20 -33.73
C PRO A 62 1.78 -35.35 -34.20
N PHE A 63 1.20 -36.11 -33.28
CA PHE A 63 0.28 -37.21 -33.57
C PHE A 63 -1.20 -36.83 -33.38
N GLY A 64 -1.50 -35.59 -32.97
CA GLY A 64 -2.86 -35.12 -32.67
C GLY A 64 -3.50 -35.77 -31.44
N LEU A 65 -2.69 -36.32 -30.51
CA LEU A 65 -3.14 -37.04 -29.31
C LEU A 65 -2.91 -36.23 -28.02
N ASP A 66 -2.83 -34.91 -28.11
CA ASP A 66 -2.57 -33.97 -27.00
C ASP A 66 -3.79 -33.73 -26.09
N GLY A 67 -5.00 -33.88 -26.62
CA GLY A 67 -6.27 -33.69 -25.90
C GLY A 67 -6.38 -34.28 -24.49
N PRO A 68 -6.11 -35.60 -24.27
CA PRO A 68 -6.23 -36.19 -22.93
C PRO A 68 -5.23 -35.62 -21.91
N PHE A 69 -4.01 -35.27 -22.36
CA PHE A 69 -2.99 -34.68 -21.48
C PHE A 69 -3.35 -33.25 -21.09
N LEU A 70 -3.84 -32.45 -22.05
CA LEU A 70 -4.33 -31.09 -21.79
C LEU A 70 -5.55 -31.08 -20.87
N TYR A 71 -6.47 -32.03 -21.03
CA TYR A 71 -7.63 -32.16 -20.15
C TYR A 71 -7.22 -32.43 -18.69
N MET A 72 -6.31 -33.39 -18.47
CA MET A 72 -5.80 -33.69 -17.13
C MET A 72 -5.00 -32.53 -16.54
N MET A 73 -4.23 -31.82 -17.37
CA MET A 73 -3.55 -30.60 -16.96
C MET A 73 -4.55 -29.53 -16.47
N GLY A 74 -5.65 -29.33 -17.19
CA GLY A 74 -6.73 -28.42 -16.80
C GLY A 74 -7.35 -28.77 -15.45
N LYS A 75 -7.54 -30.07 -15.16
CA LYS A 75 -7.99 -30.54 -13.84
C LYS A 75 -6.98 -30.21 -12.74
N GLY A 76 -5.69 -30.39 -13.00
CA GLY A 76 -4.62 -30.02 -12.07
C GLY A 76 -4.60 -28.52 -11.75
N LEU A 77 -4.75 -27.67 -12.76
CA LEU A 77 -4.86 -26.20 -12.57
C LEU A 77 -6.11 -25.82 -11.79
N THR A 78 -7.25 -26.46 -12.07
CA THR A 78 -8.50 -26.23 -11.33
C THR A 78 -8.32 -26.57 -9.84
N ALA A 79 -7.64 -27.69 -9.53
CA ALA A 79 -7.33 -28.06 -8.16
C ALA A 79 -6.41 -27.05 -7.48
N MET A 80 -5.40 -26.52 -8.19
CA MET A 80 -4.52 -25.48 -7.66
C MET A 80 -5.28 -24.19 -7.33
N ILE A 81 -6.19 -23.75 -8.19
CA ILE A 81 -7.03 -22.58 -7.94
C ILE A 81 -7.93 -22.81 -6.71
N ALA A 82 -8.56 -23.98 -6.61
CA ALA A 82 -9.42 -24.32 -5.47
C ALA A 82 -8.65 -24.33 -4.14
N ILE A 83 -7.45 -24.91 -4.12
CA ILE A 83 -6.57 -24.89 -2.93
C ILE A 83 -6.18 -23.46 -2.58
N SER A 84 -5.82 -22.64 -3.58
CA SER A 84 -5.43 -21.25 -3.37
C SER A 84 -6.57 -20.43 -2.79
N GLY A 85 -7.79 -20.58 -3.30
CA GLY A 85 -9.00 -19.95 -2.75
C GLY A 85 -9.26 -20.37 -1.31
N TRP A 86 -9.21 -21.68 -1.03
CA TRP A 86 -9.43 -22.21 0.33
C TRP A 86 -8.43 -21.68 1.36
N ILE A 87 -7.17 -21.53 0.97
CA ILE A 87 -6.10 -20.96 1.81
C ILE A 87 -6.29 -19.45 1.98
N SER A 88 -6.63 -18.74 0.90
CA SER A 88 -6.83 -17.28 0.93
C SER A 88 -7.95 -16.89 1.88
N GLU A 89 -9.07 -17.62 1.89
CA GLU A 89 -10.18 -17.39 2.83
C GLU A 89 -9.80 -17.58 4.30
N ARG A 90 -8.74 -18.35 4.58
CA ARG A 90 -8.30 -18.72 5.93
C ARG A 90 -7.03 -18.01 6.36
N SER A 91 -6.45 -17.16 5.51
CA SER A 91 -5.23 -16.42 5.79
C SER A 91 -5.54 -15.20 6.66
N PRO A 92 -5.03 -15.10 7.90
CA PRO A 92 -5.19 -13.91 8.71
C PRO A 92 -4.17 -12.82 8.32
N ILE A 93 -4.64 -11.57 8.32
CA ILE A 93 -3.88 -10.31 8.30
C ILE A 93 -2.92 -10.17 7.10
N ASP A 94 -3.40 -9.52 6.03
CA ASP A 94 -2.57 -9.17 4.88
C ASP A 94 -1.86 -7.80 5.04
N ALA A 95 -2.27 -6.95 5.99
CA ALA A 95 -1.73 -5.60 6.16
C ALA A 95 -0.66 -5.56 7.26
N VAL A 96 0.59 -5.30 6.90
CA VAL A 96 1.70 -5.20 7.89
C VAL A 96 2.07 -3.75 8.21
N GLY A 97 1.59 -2.79 7.40
CA GLY A 97 1.94 -1.39 7.55
C GLY A 97 3.41 -1.11 7.15
N LEU A 98 3.73 0.17 6.98
CA LEU A 98 5.03 0.63 6.48
C LEU A 98 6.21 0.15 7.34
N ILE A 99 7.07 -0.69 6.74
CA ILE A 99 8.31 -1.15 7.37
C ILE A 99 9.51 -0.26 7.02
N SER A 100 10.35 0.02 8.02
CA SER A 100 11.57 0.81 7.85
C SER A 100 12.61 0.09 6.98
N LEU A 101 13.35 0.85 6.16
CA LEU A 101 14.44 0.29 5.34
C LEU A 101 15.52 -0.36 6.23
N GLN A 102 15.77 0.22 7.41
CA GLN A 102 16.74 -0.29 8.37
C GLN A 102 16.36 -1.68 8.89
N SER A 103 15.09 -1.90 9.23
CA SER A 103 14.57 -3.22 9.60
C SER A 103 14.81 -4.25 8.50
N VAL A 104 14.49 -3.90 7.25
CA VAL A 104 14.67 -4.81 6.11
C VAL A 104 16.14 -5.18 5.92
N LEU A 105 17.05 -4.22 6.04
CA LEU A 105 18.49 -4.48 5.94
C LEU A 105 18.98 -5.39 7.07
N LEU A 106 18.58 -5.11 8.32
CA LEU A 106 18.98 -5.92 9.48
C LEU A 106 18.47 -7.36 9.39
N VAL A 107 17.21 -7.56 9.00
CA VAL A 107 16.63 -8.89 8.81
C VAL A 107 17.29 -9.61 7.63
N THR A 108 17.63 -8.89 6.55
CA THR A 108 18.36 -9.46 5.41
C THR A 108 19.74 -9.96 5.84
N VAL A 109 20.49 -9.15 6.61
CA VAL A 109 21.79 -9.56 7.17
C VAL A 109 21.64 -10.77 8.08
N ALA A 110 20.63 -10.79 8.95
CA ALA A 110 20.35 -11.93 9.81
C ALA A 110 20.10 -13.22 9.00
N LEU A 111 19.32 -13.11 7.91
CA LEU A 111 19.03 -14.24 7.02
C LEU A 111 20.28 -14.73 6.29
N VAL A 112 21.14 -13.84 5.83
CA VAL A 112 22.43 -14.19 5.20
C VAL A 112 23.32 -14.93 6.19
N ILE A 113 23.46 -14.42 7.42
CA ILE A 113 24.26 -15.08 8.47
C ILE A 113 23.68 -16.46 8.81
N ALA A 114 22.36 -16.55 8.96
CA ALA A 114 21.68 -17.81 9.27
C ALA A 114 21.85 -18.87 8.17
N THR A 115 21.85 -18.46 6.90
CA THR A 115 21.96 -19.39 5.76
C THR A 115 23.39 -19.77 5.43
N MET A 116 24.35 -18.84 5.48
CA MET A 116 25.75 -19.11 5.12
C MET A 116 26.58 -19.76 6.24
N ALA A 117 26.34 -19.41 7.51
CA ALA A 117 27.12 -20.00 8.60
C ALA A 117 26.71 -21.47 8.81
N THR A 118 27.68 -22.38 8.92
CA THR A 118 27.43 -23.81 9.21
C THR A 118 27.69 -24.17 10.68
N THR A 119 28.32 -23.27 11.44
CA THR A 119 28.72 -23.45 12.85
C THR A 119 27.81 -22.65 13.81
N TRP A 120 28.15 -22.66 15.10
CA TRP A 120 27.51 -21.85 16.16
C TRP A 120 27.48 -20.34 15.87
N LEU A 121 28.25 -19.87 14.88
CA LEU A 121 28.18 -18.51 14.36
C LEU A 121 26.77 -18.12 13.85
N ARG A 122 25.91 -19.09 13.54
CA ARG A 122 24.48 -18.84 13.24
C ARG A 122 23.76 -18.09 14.36
N LEU A 123 24.17 -18.24 15.63
CA LEU A 123 23.57 -17.51 16.74
C LEU A 123 23.79 -16.00 16.65
N VAL A 124 24.79 -15.54 15.90
CA VAL A 124 24.99 -14.11 15.62
C VAL A 124 23.83 -13.54 14.79
N ALA A 125 23.03 -14.36 14.09
CA ALA A 125 21.83 -13.88 13.39
C ALA A 125 20.72 -13.40 14.35
N LEU A 126 20.63 -13.94 15.57
CA LEU A 126 19.59 -13.59 16.54
C LEU A 126 19.56 -12.10 16.92
N PRO A 127 20.68 -11.46 17.32
CA PRO A 127 20.66 -10.03 17.65
C PRO A 127 20.27 -9.17 16.44
N PHE A 128 20.69 -9.51 15.22
CA PHE A 128 20.28 -8.76 14.02
C PHE A 128 18.80 -8.95 13.70
N ALA A 129 18.27 -10.17 13.84
CA ALA A 129 16.84 -10.43 13.67
C ALA A 129 16.00 -9.68 14.70
N LEU A 130 16.43 -9.69 15.97
CA LEU A 130 15.75 -8.99 17.05
C LEU A 130 15.80 -7.47 16.86
N ALA A 131 16.97 -6.91 16.52
CA ALA A 131 17.10 -5.49 16.23
C ALA A 131 16.21 -5.08 15.05
N GLY A 132 16.19 -5.88 13.97
CA GLY A 132 15.33 -5.64 12.82
C GLY A 132 13.84 -5.67 13.16
N LEU A 133 13.41 -6.57 14.04
CA LEU A 133 12.03 -6.65 14.55
C LEU A 133 11.67 -5.44 15.41
N LEU A 134 12.59 -4.98 16.26
CA LEU A 134 12.36 -3.83 17.15
C LEU A 134 12.24 -2.51 16.39
N THR A 135 12.96 -2.36 15.26
CA THR A 135 12.93 -1.13 14.44
C THR A 135 11.79 -1.09 13.41
N ILE A 136 10.88 -2.08 13.39
CA ILE A 136 9.78 -2.14 12.41
C ILE A 136 8.85 -0.94 12.56
N SER A 137 8.54 -0.56 13.80
CA SER A 137 7.53 0.44 14.13
C SER A 137 8.05 1.88 14.12
N GLU A 138 9.32 2.11 13.79
CA GLU A 138 9.94 3.44 13.87
C GLU A 138 9.67 4.31 12.63
N THR A 139 8.90 3.80 11.67
CA THR A 139 8.57 4.53 10.44
C THR A 139 7.41 5.49 10.69
N ARG A 140 7.65 6.78 10.45
CA ARG A 140 6.58 7.78 10.42
C ARG A 140 5.59 7.46 9.29
N THR A 141 4.35 7.18 9.65
CA THR A 141 3.25 7.02 8.71
C THR A 141 2.92 8.37 8.06
N PRO A 142 2.60 8.40 6.75
CA PRO A 142 2.17 9.64 6.10
C PRO A 142 0.82 10.09 6.64
N ASP A 143 0.69 11.39 6.85
CA ASP A 143 -0.52 12.01 7.37
C ASP A 143 -1.53 12.28 6.25
N VAL A 144 -1.09 12.45 4.99
CA VAL A 144 -1.99 12.53 3.82
C VAL A 144 -1.36 11.80 2.64
N LEU A 145 -2.18 11.04 1.91
CA LEU A 145 -1.81 10.40 0.64
C LEU A 145 -2.57 11.04 -0.52
N ILE A 146 -1.86 11.38 -1.59
CA ILE A 146 -2.41 12.01 -2.79
C ILE A 146 -2.07 11.16 -4.00
N SER A 147 -3.08 10.84 -4.82
CA SER A 147 -2.88 10.06 -6.06
C SER A 147 -2.14 10.86 -7.14
N GLU A 148 -1.54 10.14 -8.10
CA GLU A 148 -0.82 10.77 -9.25
C GLU A 148 -1.74 11.70 -10.06
N ASP A 149 -3.04 11.38 -10.14
CA ASP A 149 -4.01 12.15 -10.91
C ASP A 149 -4.65 13.32 -10.14
N ALA A 150 -4.27 13.55 -8.87
CA ALA A 150 -4.89 14.51 -7.95
C ALA A 150 -6.37 14.28 -7.60
N HIS A 151 -7.05 13.34 -8.28
CA HIS A 151 -8.47 13.03 -8.07
C HIS A 151 -8.79 12.41 -6.70
N LEU A 152 -7.81 11.73 -6.09
CA LEU A 152 -8.01 10.95 -4.87
C LEU A 152 -7.03 11.41 -3.80
N VAL A 153 -7.57 11.79 -2.65
CA VAL A 153 -6.83 12.14 -1.45
C VAL A 153 -7.37 11.30 -0.31
N ALA A 154 -6.46 10.70 0.46
CA ALA A 154 -6.81 9.92 1.64
C ALA A 154 -6.13 10.47 2.89
N LEU A 155 -6.87 10.44 3.99
CA LEU A 155 -6.52 11.01 5.28
C LEU A 155 -6.83 10.00 6.39
N PRO A 156 -5.85 9.48 7.14
CA PRO A 156 -6.11 8.70 8.34
C PRO A 156 -6.68 9.64 9.42
N ILE A 157 -7.88 9.34 9.92
CA ILE A 157 -8.60 10.18 10.90
C ILE A 157 -8.54 9.63 12.33
N GLY A 158 -7.79 8.55 12.54
CA GLY A 158 -7.69 7.85 13.82
C GLY A 158 -8.64 6.65 13.88
N GLY A 159 -8.52 5.84 14.93
CA GLY A 159 -9.39 4.66 15.13
C GLY A 159 -9.26 3.55 14.08
N GLY A 160 -8.26 3.61 13.19
CA GLY A 160 -8.14 2.70 12.05
C GLY A 160 -8.98 3.11 10.83
N GLU A 161 -9.55 4.32 10.81
CA GLU A 161 -10.38 4.81 9.72
C GLU A 161 -9.57 5.66 8.72
N LEU A 162 -9.85 5.47 7.43
CA LEU A 162 -9.25 6.21 6.32
C LEU A 162 -10.33 7.00 5.59
N ALA A 163 -10.35 8.32 5.77
CA ALA A 163 -11.26 9.20 5.05
C ALA A 163 -10.77 9.42 3.61
N VAL A 164 -11.70 9.35 2.65
CA VAL A 164 -11.44 9.61 1.23
C VAL A 164 -12.32 10.74 0.72
N ASN A 165 -11.84 11.50 -0.27
CA ASN A 165 -12.55 12.65 -0.82
C ASN A 165 -13.67 12.31 -1.82
N ARG A 166 -13.86 11.03 -2.20
CA ARG A 166 -14.81 10.61 -3.23
C ARG A 166 -15.50 9.30 -2.87
N VAL A 167 -16.83 9.25 -3.06
CA VAL A 167 -17.70 8.07 -2.85
C VAL A 167 -17.24 6.87 -3.70
N ARG A 168 -17.08 7.06 -5.01
CA ARG A 168 -16.54 6.03 -5.92
C ARG A 168 -15.06 6.26 -6.19
N SER A 169 -14.23 5.82 -5.25
CA SER A 169 -12.77 5.82 -5.39
C SER A 169 -12.27 4.61 -6.20
N ASN A 170 -11.03 4.66 -6.68
CA ASN A 170 -10.40 3.52 -7.34
C ASN A 170 -10.06 2.45 -6.30
N GLU A 171 -10.83 1.37 -6.26
CA GLU A 171 -10.73 0.26 -5.29
C GLU A 171 -9.30 -0.23 -5.11
N PHE A 172 -8.55 -0.40 -6.20
CA PHE A 172 -7.14 -0.83 -6.15
C PHE A 172 -6.24 0.15 -5.38
N THR A 173 -6.42 1.46 -5.58
CA THR A 173 -5.61 2.48 -4.90
C THR A 173 -5.98 2.58 -3.43
N THR A 174 -7.29 2.59 -3.15
CA THR A 174 -7.82 2.69 -1.79
C THR A 174 -7.44 1.47 -0.96
N ASP A 175 -7.50 0.25 -1.51
CA ASP A 175 -7.06 -0.98 -0.86
C ASP A 175 -5.55 -0.95 -0.56
N ASN A 176 -4.74 -0.50 -1.51
CA ASN A 176 -3.30 -0.41 -1.29
C ASN A 176 -2.96 0.54 -0.12
N TRP A 177 -3.64 1.68 -0.03
CA TRP A 177 -3.46 2.63 1.07
C TRP A 177 -4.01 2.11 2.39
N LYS A 178 -5.14 1.39 2.36
CA LYS A 178 -5.71 0.70 3.51
C LYS A 178 -4.71 -0.27 4.12
N HIS A 179 -4.06 -1.09 3.29
CA HIS A 179 -3.01 -2.01 3.74
C HIS A 179 -1.76 -1.28 4.25
N ALA A 180 -1.32 -0.22 3.56
CA ALA A 180 -0.13 0.54 3.93
C ALA A 180 -0.27 1.29 5.26
N LEU A 181 -1.48 1.77 5.57
CA LEU A 181 -1.79 2.51 6.80
C LEU A 181 -2.46 1.65 7.89
N VAL A 182 -2.62 0.35 7.66
CA VAL A 182 -3.30 -0.59 8.59
C VAL A 182 -4.70 -0.09 8.98
N SER A 183 -5.41 0.49 8.02
CA SER A 183 -6.78 0.95 8.21
C SER A 183 -7.77 -0.20 7.97
N THR A 184 -8.85 -0.24 8.74
CA THR A 184 -9.89 -1.27 8.64
C THR A 184 -11.11 -0.80 7.88
N THR A 185 -11.42 0.50 7.94
CA THR A 185 -12.65 1.11 7.42
C THR A 185 -12.32 2.32 6.56
N ILE A 186 -13.06 2.46 5.45
CA ILE A 186 -12.98 3.62 4.57
C ILE A 186 -14.20 4.50 4.88
N VAL A 187 -13.96 5.77 5.14
CA VAL A 187 -15.02 6.76 5.39
C VAL A 187 -15.20 7.60 4.14
N GLU A 188 -16.38 7.47 3.53
CA GLU A 188 -16.78 8.22 2.34
C GLU A 188 -17.05 9.70 2.67
N PRO A 189 -16.93 10.61 1.69
CA PRO A 189 -17.16 12.02 1.93
C PRO A 189 -18.66 12.33 2.11
N GLU A 190 -18.97 13.28 2.98
CA GLU A 190 -20.28 13.90 3.02
C GLU A 190 -20.39 14.95 1.90
N THR A 191 -21.28 14.71 0.93
CA THR A 191 -21.50 15.62 -0.20
C THR A 191 -22.72 16.50 0.03
N PHE A 192 -22.55 17.82 -0.09
CA PHE A 192 -23.61 18.81 0.06
C PHE A 192 -23.91 19.48 -1.29
N GLU A 193 -25.19 19.82 -1.52
CA GLU A 193 -25.59 20.58 -2.70
C GLU A 193 -25.11 22.04 -2.62
N LYS A 194 -25.05 22.70 -3.77
CA LYS A 194 -24.58 24.09 -3.87
C LYS A 194 -25.59 25.04 -3.22
N GLY A 195 -25.17 25.76 -2.18
CA GLY A 195 -26.03 26.66 -1.40
C GLY A 195 -26.71 25.98 -0.20
N ASP A 196 -26.28 24.78 0.17
CA ASP A 196 -26.68 24.14 1.41
C ASP A 196 -26.04 24.87 2.60
N VAL A 197 -26.88 25.42 3.47
CA VAL A 197 -26.49 26.26 4.60
C VAL A 197 -25.58 25.49 5.58
N ARG A 198 -25.64 24.15 5.61
CA ARG A 198 -24.76 23.32 6.45
C ARG A 198 -23.27 23.41 6.07
N PHE A 199 -22.96 23.67 4.80
CA PHE A 199 -21.57 23.90 4.38
C PHE A 199 -21.13 25.35 4.63
N ASP A 200 -22.03 26.32 4.47
CA ASP A 200 -21.75 27.73 4.76
C ASP A 200 -21.67 28.04 6.27
N ILE A 201 -22.32 27.23 7.12
CA ILE A 201 -22.26 27.32 8.60
C ILE A 201 -21.03 26.60 9.16
N ALA A 202 -20.46 25.63 8.44
CA ALA A 202 -19.21 24.99 8.86
C ALA A 202 -18.05 25.94 8.53
N ASP A 203 -17.73 26.85 9.46
CA ASP A 203 -16.43 27.52 9.42
C ASP A 203 -15.36 26.42 9.38
N PRO A 204 -14.41 26.44 8.43
CA PRO A 204 -13.31 25.49 8.40
C PRO A 204 -12.60 25.33 9.77
N ALA A 205 -12.64 26.36 10.62
CA ALA A 205 -12.13 26.32 11.98
C ALA A 205 -12.94 25.43 12.96
N ASP A 206 -14.23 25.23 12.70
CA ASP A 206 -15.18 24.51 13.57
C ASP A 206 -15.20 22.99 13.30
N LEU A 207 -14.59 22.51 12.21
CA LEU A 207 -14.47 21.08 11.98
C LEU A 207 -13.68 20.43 13.13
N PRO A 208 -14.17 19.37 13.78
CA PRO A 208 -13.40 18.70 14.82
C PRO A 208 -12.13 18.05 14.24
N PRO A 209 -11.03 17.93 15.01
CA PRO A 209 -9.87 17.15 14.59
C PRO A 209 -10.26 15.72 14.24
N GLY A 210 -9.83 15.23 13.08
CA GLY A 210 -10.25 13.92 12.55
C GLY A 210 -11.57 13.94 11.78
N ALA A 211 -12.09 15.12 11.41
CA ALA A 211 -13.28 15.19 10.57
C ALA A 211 -13.01 14.61 9.15
N PRO A 212 -13.91 13.75 8.63
CA PRO A 212 -13.81 13.21 7.27
C PRO A 212 -14.02 14.30 6.22
N PHE A 213 -13.94 13.92 4.94
CA PHE A 213 -14.10 14.87 3.85
C PHE A 213 -15.55 15.36 3.71
N THR A 214 -15.73 16.67 3.65
CA THR A 214 -16.98 17.35 3.38
C THR A 214 -16.84 18.11 2.06
N CYS A 215 -17.66 17.77 1.05
CA CYS A 215 -17.53 18.26 -0.31
C CYS A 215 -18.74 19.08 -0.76
N THR A 216 -18.52 20.27 -1.32
CA THR A 216 -19.55 21.04 -2.05
C THR A 216 -18.95 21.72 -3.28
N ALA A 217 -19.71 21.79 -4.37
CA ALA A 217 -19.42 22.63 -5.54
C ALA A 217 -17.95 22.63 -6.05
N GLY A 218 -17.26 21.48 -6.00
CA GLY A 218 -15.87 21.31 -6.45
C GLY A 218 -14.80 21.76 -5.44
N LEU A 219 -15.17 21.85 -4.15
CA LEU A 219 -14.27 22.03 -3.01
C LEU A 219 -14.60 20.99 -1.94
N CYS A 220 -13.60 20.22 -1.52
CA CYS A 220 -13.68 19.28 -0.42
C CYS A 220 -12.75 19.71 0.70
N LEU A 221 -13.24 19.68 1.95
CA LEU A 221 -12.48 20.05 3.15
C LEU A 221 -12.40 18.86 4.10
N ALA A 222 -11.28 18.71 4.79
CA ALA A 222 -11.11 17.74 5.88
C ALA A 222 -10.14 18.29 6.92
N ARG A 223 -10.18 17.75 8.15
CA ARG A 223 -9.27 18.13 9.23
C ARG A 223 -8.52 16.92 9.77
N HIS A 224 -7.20 16.93 9.68
CA HIS A 224 -6.36 15.88 10.24
C HIS A 224 -6.43 15.88 11.78
N PRO A 225 -6.22 14.74 12.47
CA PRO A 225 -6.13 14.71 13.93
C PRO A 225 -5.07 15.63 14.55
N SER A 226 -4.02 15.99 13.80
CA SER A 226 -3.05 17.02 14.23
C SER A 226 -3.63 18.45 14.26
N GLY A 227 -4.84 18.64 13.74
CA GLY A 227 -5.52 19.93 13.62
C GLY A 227 -5.34 20.61 12.27
N ALA A 228 -4.47 20.09 11.39
CA ALA A 228 -4.20 20.66 10.07
C ALA A 228 -5.42 20.57 9.14
N LEU A 229 -5.66 21.63 8.37
CA LEU A 229 -6.79 21.73 7.42
C LEU A 229 -6.33 21.41 6.00
N ILE A 230 -7.05 20.47 5.38
CA ILE A 230 -6.79 20.00 4.02
C ILE A 230 -7.95 20.44 3.13
N ALA A 231 -7.63 21.10 2.02
CA ALA A 231 -8.59 21.45 0.98
C ALA A 231 -8.22 20.79 -0.34
N LEU A 232 -9.19 20.15 -0.99
CA LEU A 232 -9.10 19.68 -2.37
C LEU A 232 -10.03 20.52 -3.23
N ALA A 233 -9.50 21.09 -4.30
CA ALA A 233 -10.24 21.97 -5.19
C ALA A 233 -10.10 21.52 -6.64
N ASP A 234 -11.21 21.53 -7.38
CA ASP A 234 -11.21 21.14 -8.80
C ASP A 234 -10.40 22.09 -9.68
N ASN A 235 -10.28 23.37 -9.31
CA ASN A 235 -9.58 24.36 -10.10
C ASN A 235 -9.02 25.51 -9.25
N ARG A 236 -8.22 26.37 -9.88
CA ARG A 236 -7.61 27.52 -9.21
C ARG A 236 -8.62 28.49 -8.61
N LYS A 237 -9.81 28.65 -9.21
CA LYS A 237 -10.81 29.61 -8.74
C LYS A 237 -11.46 29.11 -7.45
N THR A 238 -11.78 27.81 -7.37
CA THR A 238 -12.33 27.17 -6.17
C THR A 238 -11.28 27.02 -5.06
N ALA A 239 -10.00 26.92 -5.42
CA ALA A 239 -8.90 26.86 -4.44
C ALA A 239 -8.61 28.20 -3.72
N ARG A 240 -8.98 29.34 -4.32
CA ARG A 240 -8.60 30.67 -3.80
C ARG A 240 -9.10 30.97 -2.38
N PRO A 241 -10.37 30.71 -2.02
CA PRO A 241 -10.87 30.90 -0.66
C PRO A 241 -10.11 30.06 0.37
N ALA A 242 -9.73 28.83 0.00
CA ALA A 242 -9.01 27.92 0.89
C ALA A 242 -7.61 28.42 1.28
N CYS A 243 -7.00 29.32 0.50
CA CYS A 243 -5.71 29.93 0.84
C CYS A 243 -5.70 30.70 2.17
N ALA A 244 -6.86 31.05 2.73
CA ALA A 244 -6.96 31.80 3.98
C ALA A 244 -6.81 30.92 5.23
N PHE A 245 -7.15 29.62 5.13
CA PHE A 245 -7.27 28.75 6.30
C PHE A 245 -6.65 27.35 6.12
N ALA A 246 -6.43 26.88 4.90
CA ALA A 246 -5.91 25.53 4.65
C ALA A 246 -4.38 25.49 4.76
N ASP A 247 -3.85 24.42 5.36
CA ASP A 247 -2.43 24.13 5.46
C ASP A 247 -1.91 23.36 4.23
N LEU A 248 -2.78 22.51 3.67
CA LEU A 248 -2.54 21.75 2.45
C LEU A 248 -3.68 22.01 1.45
N ILE A 249 -3.34 22.40 0.23
CA ILE A 249 -4.29 22.55 -0.88
C ILE A 249 -3.87 21.63 -2.02
N VAL A 250 -4.74 20.71 -2.39
CA VAL A 250 -4.60 19.88 -3.58
C VAL A 250 -5.48 20.46 -4.68
N ILE A 251 -4.92 20.69 -5.87
CA ILE A 251 -5.64 21.25 -7.02
C ILE A 251 -5.67 20.24 -8.15
N ASP A 252 -6.87 19.78 -8.47
CA ASP A 252 -7.17 18.83 -9.54
C ASP A 252 -7.23 19.51 -10.94
N ASP A 253 -6.28 20.40 -11.19
CA ASP A 253 -6.18 21.13 -12.45
C ASP A 253 -4.71 21.21 -12.89
N ALA A 254 -4.40 20.61 -14.04
CA ALA A 254 -3.04 20.62 -14.60
C ALA A 254 -2.64 21.99 -15.16
N THR A 255 -3.61 22.87 -15.43
CA THR A 255 -3.38 24.24 -15.90
C THR A 255 -3.14 25.23 -14.76
N ALA A 256 -3.38 24.81 -13.52
CA ALA A 256 -3.15 25.64 -12.35
C ALA A 256 -1.65 25.93 -12.18
N TYR A 257 -1.29 27.22 -12.18
CA TYR A 257 0.07 27.69 -11.91
C TYR A 257 0.46 27.48 -10.43
N TYR A 258 1.76 27.23 -10.21
CA TYR A 258 2.39 26.79 -8.95
C TYR A 258 2.12 27.67 -7.70
N LYS A 259 1.56 28.88 -7.82
CA LYS A 259 1.26 29.77 -6.68
C LYS A 259 -0.14 30.41 -6.77
N PRO A 260 -1.19 29.71 -6.32
CA PRO A 260 -2.50 30.31 -6.10
C PRO A 260 -2.55 31.15 -4.82
N CYS A 261 -1.79 30.77 -3.79
CA CYS A 261 -1.76 31.43 -2.48
C CYS A 261 -0.53 32.35 -2.31
N ARG A 262 -0.68 33.42 -1.52
CA ARG A 262 0.42 34.34 -1.16
C ARG A 262 1.22 33.86 0.06
N ASN A 263 0.56 33.15 0.98
CA ASN A 263 1.17 32.64 2.21
C ASN A 263 2.12 31.46 1.88
N PRO A 264 3.42 31.52 2.21
CA PRO A 264 4.37 30.44 1.94
C PRO A 264 4.20 29.22 2.85
N LEU A 265 3.44 29.33 3.95
CA LEU A 265 3.17 28.21 4.87
C LEU A 265 2.17 27.21 4.28
N VAL A 266 1.31 27.66 3.36
CA VAL A 266 0.34 26.81 2.67
C VAL A 266 1.06 25.95 1.64
N LEU A 267 1.03 24.63 1.83
CA LEU A 267 1.54 23.69 0.85
C LEU A 267 0.50 23.51 -0.26
N VAL A 268 0.84 23.92 -1.48
CA VAL A 268 -0.02 23.71 -2.65
C VAL A 268 0.56 22.61 -3.53
N VAL A 269 -0.26 21.59 -3.80
CA VAL A 269 0.06 20.48 -4.70
C VAL A 269 -0.88 20.55 -5.91
N THR A 270 -0.33 20.58 -7.11
CA THR A 270 -1.14 20.60 -8.34
C THR A 270 -1.08 19.28 -9.10
N LYS A 271 -2.13 18.96 -9.85
CA LYS A 271 -2.16 17.82 -10.78
C LYS A 271 -0.96 17.77 -11.71
N ARG A 272 -0.46 18.93 -12.15
CA ARG A 272 0.75 19.00 -12.99
C ARG A 272 2.03 18.55 -12.25
N GLN A 273 2.15 18.84 -10.96
CA GLN A 273 3.29 18.36 -10.17
C GLN A 273 3.20 16.86 -9.97
N LEU A 274 2.01 16.34 -9.64
CA LEU A 274 1.78 14.92 -9.43
C LEU A 274 2.00 14.12 -10.72
N ALA A 275 1.55 14.63 -11.87
CA ALA A 275 1.82 14.01 -13.18
C ALA A 275 3.32 13.92 -13.52
N ARG A 276 4.17 14.78 -12.93
CA ARG A 276 5.62 14.82 -13.17
C ARG A 276 6.43 14.04 -12.14
N MET A 277 5.97 14.01 -10.89
CA MET A 277 6.69 13.45 -9.74
C MET A 277 5.99 12.22 -9.13
N GLY A 278 4.88 11.78 -9.70
CA GLY A 278 4.05 10.68 -9.21
C GLY A 278 3.14 11.08 -8.05
N SER A 279 2.60 10.08 -7.35
CA SER A 279 1.84 10.26 -6.11
C SER A 279 2.67 10.96 -5.02
N ALA A 280 2.00 11.55 -4.05
CA ALA A 280 2.65 12.28 -2.95
C ALA A 280 2.17 11.80 -1.59
N ALA A 281 3.09 11.81 -0.64
CA ALA A 281 2.86 11.65 0.78
C ALA A 281 3.17 12.97 1.50
N VAL A 282 2.27 13.42 2.36
CA VAL A 282 2.44 14.64 3.16
C VAL A 282 2.57 14.27 4.63
N PHE A 283 3.43 14.99 5.34
CA PHE A 283 3.71 14.82 6.76
C PHE A 283 3.52 16.15 7.48
N PHE A 284 2.64 16.19 8.47
CA PHE A 284 2.39 17.33 9.35
C PHE A 284 3.23 17.20 10.61
N ASP A 285 3.90 18.27 11.02
CA ASP A 285 4.64 18.29 12.28
C ASP A 285 3.68 18.01 13.47
N PRO A 286 3.88 16.91 14.23
CA PRO A 286 3.01 16.57 15.34
C PRO A 286 3.09 17.58 16.49
N LEU A 287 4.13 18.42 16.53
CA LEU A 287 4.36 19.41 17.58
C LEU A 287 3.89 20.81 17.20
N SER A 288 3.57 21.06 15.91
CA SER A 288 3.08 22.38 15.48
C SER A 288 2.27 22.31 14.18
N ALA A 289 1.00 22.70 14.26
CA ALA A 289 0.15 22.89 13.08
C ALA A 289 0.57 24.10 12.21
N THR A 290 1.45 24.98 12.71
CA THR A 290 1.86 26.20 12.00
C THR A 290 3.09 26.01 11.11
N THR A 291 3.77 24.86 11.22
CA THR A 291 4.91 24.53 10.37
C THR A 291 4.41 24.08 9.00
N ARG A 292 5.04 24.56 7.93
CA ARG A 292 4.73 24.12 6.58
C ARG A 292 4.83 22.58 6.49
N PRO A 293 3.82 21.88 5.96
CA PRO A 293 3.87 20.43 5.83
C PRO A 293 5.02 19.97 4.94
N GLU A 294 5.66 18.86 5.31
CA GLU A 294 6.69 18.22 4.49
C GLU A 294 6.01 17.35 3.42
N ILE A 295 6.48 17.42 2.18
CA ILE A 295 5.96 16.62 1.08
C ILE A 295 7.05 15.74 0.48
N ARG A 296 6.71 14.46 0.28
CA ARG A 296 7.56 13.49 -0.39
C ARG A 296 6.82 12.90 -1.58
N PHE A 297 7.35 13.15 -2.76
CA PHE A 297 6.85 12.56 -4.00
C PHE A 297 7.41 11.15 -4.20
N ALA A 298 6.65 10.31 -4.93
CA ALA A 298 7.05 8.95 -5.28
C ALA A 298 8.32 8.93 -6.16
N VAL A 299 8.49 9.93 -7.03
CA VAL A 299 9.64 10.05 -7.93
C VAL A 299 10.52 11.22 -7.48
N ARG A 300 11.79 10.94 -7.13
CA ARG A 300 12.76 11.95 -6.65
C ARG A 300 13.28 12.90 -7.72
N GLN A 301 13.22 12.50 -8.98
CA GLN A 301 13.59 13.33 -10.13
C GLN A 301 12.43 13.35 -11.11
N PRO A 302 12.03 14.51 -11.66
CA PRO A 302 10.94 14.56 -12.64
C PRO A 302 11.33 13.74 -13.87
N TYR A 303 10.76 12.55 -13.99
CA TYR A 303 11.13 11.57 -15.03
C TYR A 303 10.37 11.79 -16.34
N ARG A 304 9.24 12.52 -16.33
CA ARG A 304 8.48 12.86 -17.54
C ARG A 304 8.84 14.27 -18.04
N PRO A 305 9.57 14.39 -19.17
CA PRO A 305 9.86 15.67 -19.81
C PRO A 305 8.65 16.33 -20.50
N TRP A 306 7.48 15.68 -20.54
CA TRP A 306 6.24 16.24 -21.08
C TRP A 306 5.32 16.74 -19.95
#